data_AF-A0A0B7HNH4-F1
#
_entry.id   AF-A0A0B7HNH4-F1
#
_cell.length_a   1.000
_cell.length_b   1.000
_cell.length_c   1.000
_cell.angle_alpha   90.00
_cell.angle_beta   90.00
_cell.angle_gamma   90.00
#
_symmetry.space_group_name_H-M   'P 1'
#
loop_
_entity.id
_entity.type
_entity.pdbx_description
1 polymer ?
#
loop_
_entity_poly.entity_id
_entity_poly.type
_entity_poly.pdbx_seq_one_letter_code
_entity_poly.pdbx_strand_id
1 'polypeptide(L)'
;MEALHAIWIKPYEEEAGTEFIKTYVPKLIYLVGTPQFNQDGTKTLGLAEGGRKITLFDVDSFDNQDLDKMTKAFHTMHHEFAHILHQKIAFSTTYKDLTKGQYTGAWFNVSEVRANARGFITPYSMSNENEDFVEVAATILSTVQNSNSPIQRIVPEKDDTGNVTGNLVRMNLTDFQLKLYMFGISIQQQSNGSLRIVQEQTAPQGLNTMLKKIDMVSDYYKEVWGIDLFRLQGKIEQATNELILQNTP
;
A
#
# COMPACT_ATOMS: atom_id res chain seq x y z
N MET A 1 10.60 -15.80 11.21
CA MET A 1 9.54 -15.79 12.24
C MET A 1 9.62 -14.57 13.15
N GLU A 2 10.80 -14.18 13.61
CA GLU A 2 10.99 -12.99 14.46
C GLU A 2 10.47 -11.70 13.82
N ALA A 3 10.86 -11.41 12.57
CA ALA A 3 10.38 -10.25 11.83
C ALA A 3 8.84 -10.20 11.72
N LEU A 4 8.21 -11.34 11.47
CA LEU A 4 6.75 -11.46 11.35
C LEU A 4 6.04 -11.12 12.66
N HIS A 5 6.57 -11.62 13.78
CA HIS A 5 6.02 -11.29 15.09
C HIS A 5 6.23 -9.80 15.43
N ALA A 6 7.45 -9.30 15.21
CA ALA A 6 7.85 -7.94 15.58
C ALA A 6 7.16 -6.84 14.76
N ILE A 7 7.06 -7.01 13.44
CA ILE A 7 6.60 -5.96 12.51
C ILE A 7 5.12 -6.10 12.16
N TRP A 8 4.55 -7.30 12.26
CA TRP A 8 3.14 -7.51 11.93
C TRP A 8 2.26 -7.81 13.15
N ILE A 9 2.53 -8.88 13.90
CA ILE A 9 1.64 -9.28 15.00
C ILE A 9 1.61 -8.23 16.13
N LYS A 10 2.78 -7.83 16.64
CA LYS A 10 2.89 -6.93 17.78
C LYS A 10 2.27 -5.55 17.51
N PRO A 11 2.51 -4.86 16.37
CA PRO A 11 1.88 -3.57 16.10
C PRO A 11 0.35 -3.64 16.04
N TYR A 12 -0.21 -4.69 15.43
CA TYR A 12 -1.66 -4.91 15.43
C TYR A 12 -2.19 -5.23 16.83
N GLU A 13 -1.46 -5.98 17.64
CA GLU A 13 -1.84 -6.26 19.03
C GLU A 13 -1.92 -4.99 19.87
N GLU A 14 -0.92 -4.12 19.74
CA GLU A 14 -0.88 -2.85 20.47
C GLU A 14 -1.95 -1.87 20.01
N GLU A 15 -2.43 -1.98 18.77
CA GLU A 15 -3.45 -1.10 18.20
C GLU A 15 -4.87 -1.60 18.43
N ALA A 16 -5.12 -2.89 18.17
CA ALA A 16 -6.45 -3.49 18.16
C ALA A 16 -6.72 -4.39 19.38
N GLY A 17 -5.70 -4.69 20.18
CA GLY A 17 -5.77 -5.55 21.35
C GLY A 17 -5.55 -7.04 21.07
N THR A 18 -5.18 -7.78 22.11
CA THR A 18 -4.87 -9.21 22.05
C THR A 18 -6.05 -10.07 21.55
N GLU A 19 -7.29 -9.71 21.91
CA GLU A 19 -8.47 -10.47 21.47
C GLU A 19 -8.71 -10.33 19.96
N PHE A 20 -8.39 -9.18 19.37
CA PHE A 20 -8.43 -9.00 17.92
C PHE A 20 -7.45 -9.96 17.23
N ILE A 21 -6.21 -10.04 17.73
CA ILE A 21 -5.19 -10.94 17.19
C ILE A 21 -5.65 -12.39 17.25
N LYS A 22 -6.09 -12.86 18.43
CA LYS A 22 -6.55 -14.24 18.63
C LYS A 22 -7.74 -14.62 17.73
N THR A 23 -8.57 -13.64 17.38
CA THR A 23 -9.80 -13.86 16.63
C THR A 23 -9.57 -13.83 15.12
N TYR A 24 -8.80 -12.86 14.62
CA TYR A 24 -8.75 -12.54 13.19
C TYR A 24 -7.45 -12.91 12.51
N VAL A 25 -6.32 -12.94 13.22
CA VAL A 25 -5.04 -13.32 12.59
C VAL A 25 -5.12 -14.78 12.14
N PRO A 26 -4.71 -15.10 10.89
CA PRO A 26 -4.75 -16.46 10.38
C PRO A 26 -3.91 -17.41 11.22
N LYS A 27 -4.46 -18.62 11.45
CA LYS A 27 -3.85 -19.64 12.31
C LYS A 27 -2.65 -20.33 11.67
N LEU A 28 -2.52 -20.25 10.35
CA LEU A 28 -1.44 -20.87 9.59
C LEU A 28 -0.78 -19.84 8.68
N ILE A 29 0.55 -19.79 8.74
CA ILE A 29 1.38 -18.99 7.85
C ILE A 29 2.37 -19.95 7.20
N TYR A 30 2.23 -20.15 5.90
CA TYR A 30 3.14 -20.96 5.10
C TYR A 30 4.18 -20.05 4.46
N LEU A 31 5.45 -20.40 4.62
CA LEU A 31 6.57 -19.70 4.01
C LEU A 31 7.13 -20.60 2.91
N VAL A 32 7.15 -20.10 1.68
CA VAL A 32 7.65 -20.79 0.49
C VAL A 32 8.85 -20.01 -0.03
N GLY A 33 9.99 -20.69 -0.15
CA GLY A 33 11.27 -20.05 -0.51
C GLY A 33 11.29 -19.43 -1.91
N THR A 34 10.59 -20.04 -2.87
CA THR A 34 10.61 -19.65 -4.28
C THR A 34 9.39 -18.80 -4.68
N PRO A 35 9.53 -17.91 -5.69
CA PRO A 35 8.40 -17.17 -6.24
C PRO A 35 7.40 -18.10 -6.95
N GLN A 36 6.11 -17.76 -6.84
CA GLN A 36 5.05 -18.39 -7.62
C GLN A 36 4.73 -17.53 -8.84
N PHE A 37 4.66 -18.13 -10.02
CA PHE A 37 4.29 -17.44 -11.26
C PHE A 37 2.91 -17.88 -11.74
N ASN A 38 2.14 -16.91 -12.25
CA ASN A 38 0.84 -17.12 -12.88
C ASN A 38 1.00 -17.40 -14.38
N GLN A 39 -0.06 -17.89 -15.02
CA GLN A 39 -0.05 -18.21 -16.46
C GLN A 39 0.18 -16.97 -17.35
N ASP A 40 -0.15 -15.79 -16.85
CA ASP A 40 0.07 -14.50 -17.52
C ASP A 40 1.48 -13.91 -17.28
N GLY A 41 2.35 -14.63 -16.57
CA GLY A 41 3.72 -14.21 -16.26
C GLY A 41 3.85 -13.27 -15.05
N THR A 42 2.74 -12.92 -14.39
CA THR A 42 2.78 -12.16 -13.12
C THR A 42 3.25 -13.05 -11.97
N LYS A 43 3.80 -12.44 -10.91
CA LYS A 43 4.18 -13.15 -9.69
C LYS A 43 3.08 -13.08 -8.64
N THR A 44 2.83 -14.18 -7.96
CA THR A 44 2.01 -14.25 -6.75
C THR A 44 2.93 -14.20 -5.54
N LEU A 45 2.89 -13.10 -4.79
CA LEU A 45 3.74 -12.90 -3.61
C LEU A 45 3.10 -13.46 -2.33
N GLY A 46 1.77 -13.57 -2.32
CA GLY A 46 1.04 -14.23 -1.25
C GLY A 46 -0.33 -14.69 -1.68
N LEU A 47 -0.97 -15.48 -0.82
CA LEU A 47 -2.30 -16.02 -1.04
C LEU A 47 -2.98 -16.31 0.29
N ALA A 48 -4.20 -15.79 0.51
CA ALA A 48 -5.05 -16.21 1.62
C ALA A 48 -6.09 -17.26 1.21
N GLU A 49 -6.21 -18.32 2.00
CA GLU A 49 -7.29 -19.31 1.87
C GLU A 49 -8.24 -19.24 3.06
N GLY A 50 -9.48 -18.83 2.80
CA GLY A 50 -10.60 -18.87 3.76
C GLY A 50 -10.33 -18.13 5.07
N GLY A 51 -9.45 -17.13 5.04
CA GLY A 51 -8.95 -16.37 6.18
C GLY A 51 -8.31 -17.19 7.31
N ARG A 52 -7.88 -18.41 7.01
CA ARG A 52 -7.24 -19.30 8.00
C ARG A 52 -5.75 -19.51 7.70
N LYS A 53 -5.36 -19.37 6.45
CA LYS A 53 -4.01 -19.61 5.96
C LYS A 53 -3.56 -18.44 5.09
N ILE A 54 -2.38 -17.91 5.36
CA ILE A 54 -1.63 -17.06 4.41
C ILE A 54 -0.42 -17.86 3.95
N THR A 55 -0.20 -17.93 2.65
CA THR A 55 1.04 -18.42 2.05
C THR A 55 1.83 -17.22 1.58
N LEU A 56 3.11 -17.11 1.95
CA LEU A 56 4.05 -16.11 1.45
C LEU A 56 5.07 -16.82 0.58
N PHE A 57 5.26 -16.32 -0.63
CA PHE A 57 6.24 -16.84 -1.60
C PHE A 57 7.50 -15.98 -1.62
N ASP A 58 8.55 -16.48 -2.28
CA ASP A 58 9.83 -15.77 -2.47
C ASP A 58 10.54 -15.42 -1.14
N VAL A 59 10.32 -16.21 -0.08
CA VAL A 59 10.87 -15.93 1.26
C VAL A 59 12.39 -16.07 1.32
N ASP A 60 13.00 -16.85 0.42
CA ASP A 60 14.47 -16.95 0.35
C ASP A 60 15.10 -15.63 -0.13
N SER A 61 14.32 -14.77 -0.79
CA SER A 61 14.75 -13.43 -1.17
C SER A 61 14.67 -12.41 -0.03
N PHE A 62 13.96 -12.74 1.06
CA PHE A 62 13.74 -11.85 2.20
C PHE A 62 15.07 -11.50 2.88
N ASP A 63 15.28 -10.21 3.05
CA ASP A 63 16.47 -9.66 3.67
C ASP A 63 16.01 -8.57 4.64
N ASN A 64 16.29 -8.75 5.93
CA ASN A 64 15.87 -7.82 6.98
C ASN A 64 16.71 -6.53 7.03
N GLN A 65 17.75 -6.44 6.20
CA GLN A 65 18.51 -5.22 5.96
C GLN A 65 18.05 -4.51 4.67
N ASP A 66 17.27 -5.18 3.83
CA ASP A 66 16.69 -4.63 2.60
C ASP A 66 15.23 -4.23 2.83
N LEU A 67 15.05 -2.94 3.15
CA LEU A 67 13.73 -2.40 3.41
C LEU A 67 12.76 -2.54 2.23
N ASP A 68 13.22 -2.47 0.98
CA ASP A 68 12.33 -2.61 -0.19
C ASP A 68 11.71 -4.02 -0.23
N LYS A 69 12.54 -5.04 0.01
CA LYS A 69 12.06 -6.43 0.09
C LYS A 69 11.18 -6.67 1.30
N MET A 70 11.54 -6.13 2.47
CA MET A 70 10.68 -6.20 3.65
C MET A 70 9.31 -5.56 3.39
N THR A 71 9.31 -4.35 2.82
CA THR A 71 8.10 -3.59 2.51
C THR A 71 7.18 -4.39 1.58
N LYS A 72 7.73 -5.04 0.55
CA LYS A 72 6.94 -5.89 -0.37
C LYS A 72 6.34 -7.11 0.32
N ALA A 73 7.12 -7.78 1.18
CA ALA A 73 6.64 -8.93 1.93
C ALA A 73 5.51 -8.54 2.88
N PHE A 74 5.68 -7.47 3.66
CA PHE A 74 4.67 -6.99 4.61
C PHE A 74 3.46 -6.35 3.92
N HIS A 75 3.64 -5.69 2.77
CA HIS A 75 2.52 -5.24 1.93
C HIS A 75 1.59 -6.40 1.59
N THR A 76 2.17 -7.50 1.10
CA THR A 76 1.42 -8.74 0.80
C THR A 76 0.69 -9.26 2.04
N MET A 77 1.34 -9.26 3.21
CA MET A 77 0.69 -9.69 4.46
C MET A 77 -0.48 -8.79 4.86
N HIS A 78 -0.32 -7.47 4.76
CA HIS A 78 -1.37 -6.52 5.07
C HIS A 78 -2.54 -6.63 4.09
N HIS A 79 -2.25 -6.84 2.81
CA HIS A 79 -3.23 -7.07 1.75
C HIS A 79 -4.10 -8.29 2.07
N GLU A 80 -3.47 -9.44 2.32
CA GLU A 80 -4.18 -10.67 2.65
C GLU A 80 -4.94 -10.56 3.97
N PHE A 81 -4.38 -9.86 4.97
CA PHE A 81 -5.09 -9.65 6.22
C PHE A 81 -6.31 -8.73 6.08
N ALA A 82 -6.20 -7.68 5.26
CA ALA A 82 -7.32 -6.81 4.94
C ALA A 82 -8.46 -7.60 4.24
N HIS A 83 -8.13 -8.58 3.39
CA HIS A 83 -9.11 -9.52 2.86
C HIS A 83 -9.85 -10.29 3.95
N ILE A 84 -9.13 -10.79 4.95
CA ILE A 84 -9.74 -11.50 6.08
C ILE A 84 -10.72 -10.61 6.82
N LEU A 85 -10.34 -9.36 7.09
CA LEU A 85 -11.19 -8.43 7.83
C LEU A 85 -12.48 -8.13 7.06
N HIS A 86 -12.41 -7.72 5.79
CA HIS A 86 -13.65 -7.39 5.06
C HIS A 86 -14.55 -8.59 4.76
N GLN A 87 -13.97 -9.80 4.64
CA GLN A 87 -14.77 -11.03 4.54
C GLN A 87 -15.53 -11.34 5.83
N LYS A 88 -15.07 -10.84 6.99
CA LYS A 88 -15.77 -10.98 8.28
C LYS A 88 -16.84 -9.93 8.47
N ILE A 89 -16.54 -8.68 8.17
CA ILE A 89 -17.49 -7.57 8.23
C ILE A 89 -17.28 -6.74 6.96
N ALA A 90 -18.24 -6.77 6.04
CA ALA A 90 -18.08 -6.12 4.74
C ALA A 90 -17.95 -4.59 4.87
N PHE A 91 -17.09 -3.99 4.04
CA PHE A 91 -17.06 -2.54 3.85
C PHE A 91 -18.26 -2.07 3.00
N SER A 92 -18.50 -0.76 2.97
CA SER A 92 -19.65 -0.19 2.25
C SER A 92 -19.59 -0.49 0.75
N THR A 93 -20.70 -0.98 0.19
CA THR A 93 -20.82 -1.25 -1.25
C THR A 93 -20.75 0.00 -2.11
N THR A 94 -20.86 1.20 -1.51
CA THR A 94 -20.68 2.49 -2.20
C THR A 94 -19.21 2.77 -2.56
N TYR A 95 -18.24 2.02 -2.01
CA TYR A 95 -16.82 2.19 -2.31
C TYR A 95 -16.54 2.01 -3.81
N LYS A 96 -17.13 0.96 -4.42
CA LYS A 96 -16.94 0.66 -5.84
C LYS A 96 -17.51 1.73 -6.78
N ASP A 97 -18.41 2.58 -6.29
CA ASP A 97 -19.01 3.64 -7.10
C ASP A 97 -17.99 4.76 -7.39
N LEU A 98 -16.94 4.90 -6.58
CA LEU A 98 -15.86 5.90 -6.77
C LEU A 98 -15.06 5.67 -8.06
N THR A 99 -14.93 4.41 -8.50
CA THR A 99 -14.21 4.02 -9.73
C THR A 99 -15.04 3.11 -10.63
N LYS A 100 -16.36 3.30 -10.61
CA LYS A 100 -17.32 2.51 -11.37
C LYS A 100 -16.98 2.47 -12.87
N GLY A 101 -16.95 1.26 -13.43
CA GLY A 101 -16.68 1.03 -14.84
C GLY A 101 -15.20 1.12 -15.24
N GLN A 102 -14.29 1.28 -14.28
CA GLN A 102 -12.84 1.36 -14.55
C GLN A 102 -12.08 0.08 -14.17
N TYR A 103 -12.75 -0.90 -13.55
CA TYR A 103 -12.17 -2.21 -13.26
C TYR A 103 -11.93 -3.03 -14.55
N THR A 104 -10.84 -3.78 -14.58
CA THR A 104 -10.42 -4.58 -15.75
C THR A 104 -9.58 -5.78 -15.36
N GLY A 105 -9.81 -6.92 -16.03
CA GLY A 105 -8.96 -8.10 -15.91
C GLY A 105 -7.58 -7.95 -16.58
N ALA A 106 -7.40 -6.92 -17.42
CA ALA A 106 -6.14 -6.61 -18.09
C ALA A 106 -5.31 -5.55 -17.33
N TRP A 107 -5.45 -5.50 -16.00
CA TRP A 107 -4.82 -4.52 -15.12
C TRP A 107 -3.29 -4.51 -15.24
N PHE A 108 -2.67 -5.65 -15.51
CA PHE A 108 -1.22 -5.82 -15.70
C PHE A 108 -0.66 -5.10 -16.92
N ASN A 109 -1.53 -4.69 -17.87
CA ASN A 109 -1.16 -3.86 -19.02
C ASN A 109 -1.27 -2.35 -18.74
N VAL A 110 -1.66 -1.95 -17.52
CA VAL A 110 -1.82 -0.55 -17.13
C VAL A 110 -0.61 -0.13 -16.29
N SER A 111 0.03 0.98 -16.67
CA SER A 111 1.12 1.55 -15.87
C SER A 111 0.58 2.16 -14.57
N GLU A 112 1.40 2.17 -13.51
CA GLU A 112 1.05 2.80 -12.23
C GLU A 112 0.56 4.24 -12.41
N VAL A 113 1.26 5.02 -13.21
CA VAL A 113 0.91 6.43 -13.48
C VAL A 113 -0.51 6.57 -14.07
N ARG A 114 -0.91 5.66 -14.98
CA ARG A 114 -2.26 5.65 -15.55
C ARG A 114 -3.32 5.12 -14.58
N ALA A 115 -2.97 4.14 -13.75
CA ALA A 115 -3.86 3.63 -12.70
C ALA A 115 -4.14 4.75 -11.65
N ASN A 116 -3.08 5.44 -11.21
CA ASN A 116 -3.17 6.58 -10.31
C ASN A 116 -4.02 7.70 -10.91
N ALA A 117 -3.83 8.02 -12.19
CA ALA A 117 -4.66 9.02 -12.87
C ALA A 117 -6.16 8.66 -12.96
N ARG A 118 -6.52 7.40 -12.68
CA ARG A 118 -7.89 6.88 -12.62
C ARG A 118 -8.39 6.69 -11.18
N GLY A 119 -7.59 6.99 -10.16
CA GLY A 119 -7.98 6.86 -8.75
C GLY A 119 -7.75 5.47 -8.16
N PHE A 120 -6.78 4.72 -8.70
CA PHE A 120 -6.33 3.44 -8.16
C PHE A 120 -4.92 3.58 -7.58
N ILE A 121 -4.66 3.01 -6.40
CA ILE A 121 -3.38 3.17 -5.69
C ILE A 121 -2.24 2.36 -6.33
N THR A 122 -2.59 1.24 -6.97
CA THR A 122 -1.71 0.41 -7.80
C THR A 122 -2.48 -0.04 -9.06
N PRO A 123 -1.79 -0.53 -10.11
CA PRO A 123 -2.47 -1.20 -11.22
C PRO A 123 -3.32 -2.37 -10.76
N TYR A 124 -2.87 -3.15 -9.77
CA TYR A 124 -3.58 -4.35 -9.30
C TYR A 124 -4.94 -4.01 -8.64
N SER A 125 -5.06 -2.84 -8.01
CA SER A 125 -6.35 -2.31 -7.54
C SER A 125 -7.42 -2.20 -8.63
N MET A 126 -7.05 -2.21 -9.92
CA MET A 126 -8.01 -2.18 -11.03
C MET A 126 -8.67 -3.54 -11.28
N SER A 127 -8.24 -4.62 -10.65
CA SER A 127 -8.77 -5.96 -10.92
C SER A 127 -10.23 -6.13 -10.49
N ASN A 128 -10.58 -5.70 -9.28
CA ASN A 128 -11.96 -5.60 -8.76
C ASN A 128 -12.02 -4.71 -7.50
N GLU A 129 -13.24 -4.45 -7.01
CA GLU A 129 -13.48 -3.55 -5.88
C GLU A 129 -12.90 -4.01 -4.54
N ASN A 130 -12.75 -5.32 -4.33
CA ASN A 130 -12.20 -5.84 -3.09
C ASN A 130 -10.68 -5.65 -3.07
N GLU A 131 -10.00 -5.97 -4.18
CA GLU A 131 -8.56 -5.75 -4.36
C GLU A 131 -8.22 -4.26 -4.26
N ASP A 132 -9.05 -3.41 -4.86
CA ASP A 132 -8.95 -1.96 -4.74
C ASP A 132 -9.00 -1.49 -3.28
N PHE A 133 -9.96 -1.98 -2.50
CA PHE A 133 -10.09 -1.63 -1.10
C PHE A 133 -8.87 -2.07 -0.28
N VAL A 134 -8.45 -3.33 -0.43
CA VAL A 134 -7.35 -3.87 0.38
C VAL A 134 -5.99 -3.32 0.00
N GLU A 135 -5.76 -3.01 -1.28
CA GLU A 135 -4.51 -2.40 -1.76
C GLU A 135 -4.28 -1.02 -1.15
N VAL A 136 -5.36 -0.26 -0.90
CA VAL A 136 -5.26 1.05 -0.23
C VAL A 136 -4.79 0.86 1.21
N ALA A 137 -5.43 -0.05 1.96
CA ALA A 137 -5.03 -0.35 3.33
C ALA A 137 -3.59 -0.89 3.40
N ALA A 138 -3.25 -1.84 2.52
CA ALA A 138 -1.93 -2.44 2.44
C ALA A 138 -0.85 -1.41 2.09
N THR A 139 -1.12 -0.52 1.13
CA THR A 139 -0.17 0.55 0.74
C THR A 139 0.06 1.53 1.88
N ILE A 140 -0.98 1.94 2.60
CA ILE A 140 -0.82 2.78 3.79
C ILE A 140 0.12 2.06 4.77
N LEU A 141 -0.26 0.86 5.20
CA LEU A 141 0.46 0.14 6.26
C LEU A 141 1.89 -0.27 5.87
N SER A 142 2.17 -0.50 4.58
CA SER A 142 3.50 -0.85 4.10
C SER A 142 4.39 0.36 3.80
N THR A 143 3.85 1.59 3.75
CA THR A 143 4.67 2.80 3.55
C THR A 143 5.27 3.25 4.88
N VAL A 144 6.25 2.49 5.37
CA VAL A 144 6.76 2.54 6.75
C VAL A 144 7.99 3.44 6.96
N GLN A 145 8.43 4.18 5.95
CA GLN A 145 9.46 5.20 6.12
C GLN A 145 8.86 6.58 6.26
N ASN A 146 9.40 7.37 7.19
CA ASN A 146 8.97 8.73 7.45
C ASN A 146 7.44 8.81 7.64
N SER A 147 6.83 7.77 8.18
CA SER A 147 5.37 7.57 8.12
C SER A 147 4.64 8.58 8.99
N ASN A 148 5.25 8.94 10.13
CA ASN A 148 4.78 9.97 11.06
C ASN A 148 5.73 11.17 11.20
N SER A 149 6.88 11.15 10.52
CA SER A 149 7.88 12.22 10.57
C SER A 149 8.13 12.76 9.17
N PRO A 150 7.34 13.73 8.70
CA PRO A 150 7.54 14.35 7.40
C PRO A 150 8.96 14.93 7.29
N ILE A 151 9.60 14.71 6.14
CA ILE A 151 10.90 15.30 5.85
C ILE A 151 10.85 16.09 4.55
N GLN A 152 11.83 16.97 4.37
CA GLN A 152 11.84 17.87 3.23
C GLN A 152 12.03 17.08 1.93
N ARG A 153 11.19 17.38 0.94
CA ARG A 153 11.17 16.82 -0.41
C ARG A 153 11.20 17.96 -1.41
N ILE A 154 11.87 17.74 -2.53
CA ILE A 154 11.77 18.60 -3.72
C ILE A 154 10.73 17.96 -4.62
N VAL A 155 9.64 18.67 -4.90
CA VAL A 155 8.51 18.16 -5.67
C VAL A 155 8.10 19.17 -6.77
N PRO A 156 7.41 18.71 -7.84
CA PRO A 156 6.86 19.62 -8.84
C PRO A 156 5.86 20.58 -8.20
N GLU A 157 5.99 21.89 -8.43
CA GLU A 157 4.95 22.84 -8.05
C GLU A 157 3.65 22.53 -8.81
N LYS A 158 2.52 22.67 -8.12
CA LYS A 158 1.18 22.52 -8.69
C LYS A 158 0.42 23.83 -8.58
N ASP A 159 -0.40 24.13 -9.58
CA ASP A 159 -1.37 25.21 -9.53
C ASP A 159 -2.60 24.86 -8.67
N ASP A 160 -3.54 25.79 -8.55
CA ASP A 160 -4.78 25.63 -7.78
C ASP A 160 -5.70 24.51 -8.30
N THR A 161 -5.45 24.03 -9.53
CA THR A 161 -6.18 22.92 -10.14
C THR A 161 -5.46 21.57 -10.02
N GLY A 162 -4.29 21.57 -9.36
CA GLY A 162 -3.47 20.38 -9.15
C GLY A 162 -2.58 20.02 -10.33
N ASN A 163 -2.48 20.88 -11.35
CA ASN A 163 -1.63 20.65 -12.52
C ASN A 163 -0.19 21.13 -12.26
N VAL A 164 0.80 20.39 -12.75
CA VAL A 164 2.21 20.74 -12.57
C VAL A 164 2.58 21.99 -13.38
N THR A 165 3.23 22.98 -12.74
CA THR A 165 3.58 24.27 -13.38
C THR A 165 4.91 24.22 -14.12
N GLY A 166 5.73 23.19 -13.87
CA GLY A 166 7.10 23.05 -14.38
C GLY A 166 8.18 23.57 -13.42
N ASN A 167 7.79 24.28 -12.35
CA ASN A 167 8.70 24.69 -11.29
C ASN A 167 8.88 23.57 -10.25
N LEU A 168 9.88 23.73 -9.38
CA LEU A 168 10.11 22.86 -8.23
C LEU A 168 9.96 23.65 -6.93
N VAL A 169 9.31 23.04 -5.94
CA VAL A 169 9.14 23.59 -4.59
C VAL A 169 9.62 22.61 -3.54
N ARG A 170 9.90 23.13 -2.35
CA ARG A 170 10.24 22.32 -1.18
C ARG A 170 9.01 22.17 -0.30
N MET A 171 8.70 20.93 0.06
CA MET A 171 7.57 20.59 0.94
C MET A 171 8.02 19.56 1.97
N ASN A 172 7.49 19.62 3.18
CA ASN A 172 7.69 18.55 4.17
C ASN A 172 6.55 17.54 4.01
N LEU A 173 6.91 16.32 3.61
CA LEU A 173 5.95 15.24 3.32
C LEU A 173 6.43 13.94 3.97
N THR A 174 5.50 13.15 4.50
CA THR A 174 5.72 11.73 4.76
C THR A 174 5.87 10.98 3.43
N ASP A 175 6.36 9.75 3.44
CA ASP A 175 6.50 9.01 2.17
C ASP A 175 5.15 8.64 1.56
N PHE A 176 4.13 8.40 2.39
CA PHE A 176 2.77 8.21 1.88
C PHE A 176 2.20 9.50 1.28
N GLN A 177 2.40 10.64 1.94
CA GLN A 177 2.01 11.94 1.40
C GLN A 177 2.76 12.27 0.09
N LEU A 178 4.04 11.89 -0.02
CA LEU A 178 4.79 12.03 -1.26
C LEU A 178 4.21 11.17 -2.38
N LYS A 179 3.84 9.91 -2.10
CA LYS A 179 3.17 9.03 -3.08
C LYS A 179 1.87 9.67 -3.60
N LEU A 180 1.05 10.22 -2.71
CA LEU A 180 -0.17 10.94 -3.08
C LEU A 180 0.12 12.25 -3.81
N TYR A 181 1.19 12.95 -3.44
CA TYR A 181 1.61 14.15 -4.14
C TYR A 181 2.04 13.84 -5.58
N MET A 182 2.73 12.73 -5.81
CA MET A 182 3.19 12.30 -7.13
C MET A 182 2.14 11.49 -7.91
N PHE A 183 0.90 11.42 -7.41
CA PHE A 183 -0.15 10.59 -7.98
C PHE A 183 -0.48 10.99 -9.43
N GLY A 184 -0.26 10.07 -10.37
CA GLY A 184 -0.43 10.32 -11.81
C GLY A 184 0.67 11.17 -12.44
N ILE A 185 1.81 11.34 -11.76
CA ILE A 185 2.98 12.09 -12.24
C ILE A 185 4.15 11.13 -12.43
N SER A 186 4.89 11.30 -13.53
CA SER A 186 6.08 10.55 -13.88
C SER A 186 7.24 11.48 -14.21
N ILE A 187 8.46 10.98 -14.04
CA ILE A 187 9.67 11.63 -14.52
C ILE A 187 10.17 10.83 -15.71
N GLN A 188 10.24 11.46 -16.89
CA GLN A 188 10.66 10.84 -18.13
C GLN A 188 11.99 11.42 -18.58
N GLN A 189 12.93 10.55 -18.93
CA GLN A 189 14.18 10.98 -19.54
C GLN A 189 13.96 11.26 -21.03
N GLN A 190 14.37 12.44 -21.47
CA GLN A 190 14.36 12.85 -22.87
C GLN A 190 15.59 12.31 -23.61
N SER A 191 15.54 12.33 -24.95
CA SER A 191 16.63 11.90 -25.82
C SER A 191 17.95 12.65 -25.61
N ASN A 192 17.88 13.88 -25.10
CA ASN A 192 19.04 14.71 -24.73
C ASN A 192 19.57 14.43 -23.31
N GLY A 193 19.05 13.41 -22.62
CA GLY A 193 19.42 13.04 -21.25
C GLY A 193 18.74 13.86 -20.15
N SER A 194 18.03 14.95 -20.48
CA SER A 194 17.31 15.77 -19.51
C SER A 194 16.07 15.03 -18.96
N LEU A 195 15.65 15.39 -17.76
CA LEU A 195 14.44 14.85 -17.14
C LEU A 195 13.26 15.81 -17.33
N ARG A 196 12.09 15.26 -17.68
CA ARG A 196 10.84 16.00 -17.81
C ARG A 196 9.80 15.41 -16.88
N ILE A 197 9.14 16.28 -16.12
CA ILE A 197 7.96 15.93 -15.35
C ILE A 197 6.77 15.85 -16.31
N VAL A 198 6.06 14.72 -16.27
CA VAL A 198 4.86 14.47 -17.09
C VAL A 198 3.74 14.04 -16.18
N GLN A 199 2.62 14.74 -16.25
CA GLN A 199 1.40 14.44 -15.50
C GLN A 199 0.32 13.94 -16.47
N GLU A 200 -0.36 12.86 -16.11
CA GLU A 200 -1.55 12.42 -16.82
C GLU A 200 -2.68 13.44 -16.65
N GLN A 201 -3.42 13.73 -17.72
CA GLN A 201 -4.43 14.79 -17.73
C GLN A 201 -5.48 14.65 -16.60
N THR A 202 -5.85 13.41 -16.26
CA THR A 202 -6.86 13.12 -15.23
C THR A 202 -6.26 12.94 -13.83
N ALA A 203 -4.95 13.16 -13.64
CA ALA A 203 -4.28 12.97 -12.37
C ALA A 203 -4.88 13.76 -11.20
N PRO A 204 -5.28 15.05 -11.35
CA PRO A 204 -5.95 15.77 -10.26
C PRO A 204 -7.27 15.12 -9.84
N GLN A 205 -8.07 14.65 -10.80
CA GLN A 205 -9.33 13.95 -10.51
C GLN A 205 -9.07 12.59 -9.88
N GLY A 206 -8.09 11.84 -10.38
CA GLY A 206 -7.64 10.57 -9.81
C GLY A 206 -7.21 10.72 -8.35
N LEU A 207 -6.44 11.76 -8.01
CA LEU A 207 -6.04 12.05 -6.64
C LEU A 207 -7.25 12.37 -5.75
N ASN A 208 -8.20 13.19 -6.22
CA ASN A 208 -9.42 13.47 -5.45
C ASN A 208 -10.23 12.19 -5.16
N THR A 209 -10.35 11.29 -6.15
CA THR A 209 -10.97 9.98 -5.95
C THR A 209 -10.20 9.13 -4.94
N MET A 210 -8.86 9.13 -5.01
CA MET A 210 -8.01 8.41 -4.08
C MET A 210 -8.16 8.92 -2.64
N LEU A 211 -8.22 10.24 -2.44
CA LEU A 211 -8.42 10.80 -1.09
C LEU A 211 -9.74 10.33 -0.47
N LYS A 212 -10.83 10.31 -1.25
CA LYS A 212 -12.12 9.76 -0.78
C LYS A 212 -12.06 8.27 -0.45
N LYS A 213 -11.32 7.48 -1.24
CA LYS A 213 -11.10 6.06 -0.95
C LYS A 213 -10.33 5.87 0.35
N ILE A 214 -9.28 6.67 0.58
CA ILE A 214 -8.50 6.65 1.82
C ILE A 214 -9.41 6.97 3.01
N ASP A 215 -10.25 8.01 2.91
CA ASP A 215 -11.21 8.34 3.97
C ASP A 215 -12.13 7.15 4.27
N MET A 216 -12.75 6.56 3.24
CA MET A 216 -13.63 5.39 3.42
C MET A 216 -12.93 4.18 4.03
N VAL A 217 -11.68 3.90 3.63
CA VAL A 217 -10.88 2.79 4.17
C VAL A 217 -10.52 3.07 5.62
N SER A 218 -10.01 4.26 5.93
CA SER A 218 -9.64 4.65 7.29
C SER A 218 -10.84 4.70 8.24
N ASP A 219 -11.98 5.22 7.79
CA ASP A 219 -13.21 5.24 8.58
C ASP A 219 -13.71 3.82 8.84
N TYR A 220 -13.70 2.94 7.83
CA TYR A 220 -14.03 1.53 8.02
C TYR A 220 -13.14 0.85 9.07
N TYR A 221 -11.81 1.02 8.99
CA TYR A 221 -10.90 0.43 9.97
C TYR A 221 -11.15 0.97 11.39
N LYS A 222 -11.41 2.27 11.51
CA LYS A 222 -11.64 2.91 12.80
C LYS A 222 -12.99 2.53 13.41
N GLU A 223 -14.06 2.60 12.64
CA GLU A 223 -15.43 2.38 13.13
C GLU A 223 -15.75 0.90 13.34
N VAL A 224 -15.26 0.02 12.46
CA VAL A 224 -15.57 -1.42 12.51
C VAL A 224 -14.59 -2.17 13.41
N TRP A 225 -13.30 -1.83 13.34
CA TRP A 225 -12.23 -2.59 13.99
C TRP A 225 -11.56 -1.86 15.15
N GLY A 226 -11.87 -0.57 15.37
CA GLY A 226 -11.19 0.25 16.38
C GLY A 226 -9.73 0.54 16.03
N ILE A 227 -9.33 0.37 14.77
CA ILE A 227 -7.96 0.51 14.30
C ILE A 227 -7.78 1.87 13.64
N ASP A 228 -6.85 2.68 14.14
CA ASP A 228 -6.36 3.86 13.42
C ASP A 228 -5.21 3.43 12.49
N LEU A 229 -5.47 3.43 11.18
CA LEU A 229 -4.50 2.95 10.19
C LEU A 229 -3.18 3.73 10.21
N PHE A 230 -3.20 5.04 10.44
CA PHE A 230 -1.99 5.86 10.43
C PHE A 230 -1.22 5.73 11.75
N ARG A 231 -1.93 5.55 12.88
CA ARG A 231 -1.29 5.18 14.14
C ARG A 231 -0.64 3.79 14.05
N LEU A 232 -1.33 2.83 13.45
CA LEU A 232 -0.80 1.49 13.20
C LEU A 232 0.44 1.53 12.29
N GLN A 233 0.38 2.28 11.18
CA GLN A 233 1.51 2.51 10.28
C GLN A 233 2.74 3.01 11.05
N GLY A 234 2.55 3.96 11.97
CA GLY A 234 3.60 4.44 12.86
C GLY A 234 4.25 3.39 13.75
N LYS A 235 3.42 2.50 14.33
CA LYS A 235 3.92 1.38 15.14
C LYS A 235 4.72 0.38 14.29
N ILE A 236 4.27 0.14 13.07
CA ILE A 236 4.98 -0.72 12.10
C ILE A 236 6.32 -0.07 11.71
N GLU A 237 6.37 1.24 11.44
CA GLU A 237 7.63 1.97 11.21
C GLU A 237 8.60 1.81 12.38
N GLN A 238 8.13 2.06 13.61
CA GLN A 238 8.97 1.91 14.80
C GLN A 238 9.53 0.49 14.92
N ALA A 239 8.66 -0.53 14.81
CA ALA A 239 9.07 -1.92 14.88
C ALA A 239 10.05 -2.32 13.76
N THR A 240 9.85 -1.78 12.55
CA THR A 240 10.74 -2.01 11.41
C THR A 240 12.12 -1.43 11.67
N ASN A 241 12.19 -0.19 12.16
CA ASN A 241 13.45 0.47 12.50
C ASN A 241 14.18 -0.24 13.65
N GLU A 242 13.45 -0.67 14.69
CA GLU A 242 14.01 -1.45 15.80
C GLU A 242 14.63 -2.77 15.31
N LEU A 243 13.93 -3.50 14.42
CA LEU A 243 14.45 -4.74 13.85
C LEU A 243 15.73 -4.51 13.03
N ILE A 244 15.75 -3.48 12.18
CA ILE A 244 16.93 -3.15 11.36
C ILE A 244 18.13 -2.82 12.27
N LEU A 245 17.92 -2.00 13.31
CA LEU A 245 18.98 -1.62 14.25
C LEU A 245 19.55 -2.83 15.01
N GLN A 246 18.70 -3.77 15.43
CA GLN A 246 19.13 -4.99 16.13
C GLN A 246 19.97 -5.92 15.23
N ASN A 247 19.78 -5.84 13.90
CA ASN A 247 20.48 -6.66 12.91
C ASN A 247 21.60 -5.91 12.18
N THR A 248 21.94 -4.69 12.63
CA THR A 248 23.10 -3.96 12.12
C THR A 248 24.37 -4.46 12.85
N PRO A 249 25.43 -4.86 12.12
CA PRO A 249 26.64 -5.43 12.71
C PRO A 249 27.46 -4.44 13.54
#